data_AF-A0A6D2CBG1-F1
#
_entry.id   AF-A0A6D2CBG1-F1
#
_cell.length_a   1.000
_cell.length_b   1.000
_cell.length_c   1.000
_cell.angle_alpha   90.00
_cell.angle_beta   90.00
_cell.angle_gamma   90.00
#
_symmetry.space_group_name_H-M   'P 1'
#
loop_
_entity.id
_entity.type
_entity.pdbx_description
1 polymer ?
#
loop_
_entity_poly.entity_id
_entity_poly.type
_entity_poly.pdbx_seq_one_letter_code
_entity_poly.pdbx_strand_id
1 'polypeptide(L)'
;MQKDFFTSQNSKLFCNTGLHFVLTNRYHGVSNAPYNNLNLAYHVNDNLESVKKNRAYIMQKYYENKTLLYLNQIHSNTIFTIRENRGILESYLLFQFAFLYCIQAQLPH
;
A
#
# COMPACT_ATOMS: atom_id res chain seq x y z
N MET A 1 -21.92 -3.16 5.60
CA MET A 1 -20.52 -3.52 5.34
C MET A 1 -19.62 -2.41 5.87
N GLN A 2 -18.64 -2.74 6.69
CA GLN A 2 -17.66 -1.76 7.18
C GLN A 2 -16.84 -1.26 5.98
N LYS A 3 -16.99 0.01 5.64
CA LYS A 3 -16.29 0.63 4.51
C LYS A 3 -14.91 1.15 4.93
N ASP A 4 -14.63 1.21 6.23
CA ASP A 4 -13.35 1.68 6.75
C ASP A 4 -12.25 0.63 6.64
N PHE A 5 -11.01 1.09 6.60
CA PHE A 5 -9.85 0.21 6.64
C PHE A 5 -9.64 -0.34 8.05
N PHE A 6 -9.09 -1.55 8.10
CA PHE A 6 -8.77 -2.20 9.36
C PHE A 6 -7.37 -1.78 9.80
N THR A 7 -7.22 -1.33 11.04
CA THR A 7 -5.94 -0.80 11.56
C THR A 7 -5.44 -1.63 12.74
N SER A 8 -4.19 -1.39 13.18
CA SER A 8 -3.65 -2.03 14.39
C SER A 8 -4.51 -1.81 15.63
N GLN A 9 -5.21 -0.67 15.72
CA GLN A 9 -6.15 -0.36 16.80
C GLN A 9 -7.39 -1.26 16.80
N ASN A 10 -7.79 -1.77 15.63
CA ASN A 10 -8.91 -2.71 15.51
C ASN A 10 -8.51 -4.15 15.84
N SER A 11 -7.20 -4.45 15.91
CA SER A 11 -6.70 -5.80 16.19
C SER A 11 -6.58 -6.06 17.68
N LYS A 12 -7.25 -7.12 18.17
CA LYS A 12 -7.06 -7.61 19.55
C LYS A 12 -5.61 -8.01 19.86
N LEU A 13 -4.85 -8.41 18.84
CA LEU A 13 -3.46 -8.84 18.99
C LEU A 13 -2.47 -7.68 19.03
N PHE A 14 -2.78 -6.57 18.34
CA PHE A 14 -1.81 -5.49 18.09
C PHE A 14 -2.23 -4.14 18.68
N CYS A 15 -3.45 -3.99 19.20
CA CYS A 15 -3.96 -2.72 19.71
C CYS A 15 -3.14 -2.13 20.86
N ASN A 16 -2.51 -2.98 21.67
CA ASN A 16 -1.68 -2.58 22.82
C ASN A 16 -0.17 -2.65 22.51
N THR A 17 0.21 -2.69 21.24
CA THR A 17 1.62 -2.75 20.81
C THR A 17 2.03 -1.42 20.17
N GLY A 18 3.34 -1.19 20.03
CA GLY A 18 3.87 -0.08 19.23
C GLY A 18 3.80 -0.30 17.72
N LEU A 19 3.14 -1.36 17.25
CA LEU A 19 3.02 -1.68 15.83
C LEU A 19 1.86 -0.90 15.19
N HIS A 20 2.16 -0.15 14.14
CA HIS A 20 1.17 0.57 13.35
C HIS A 20 1.02 -0.09 11.97
N PHE A 21 -0.21 -0.47 11.61
CA PHE A 21 -0.53 -0.93 10.26
C PHE A 21 -1.95 -0.51 9.86
N VAL A 22 -2.17 -0.48 8.55
CA VAL A 22 -3.47 -0.29 7.91
C VAL A 22 -3.62 -1.35 6.83
N LEU A 23 -4.69 -2.12 6.90
CA LEU A 23 -5.14 -3.05 5.87
C LEU A 23 -6.27 -2.40 5.10
N THR A 24 -5.99 -2.06 3.84
CA THR A 24 -6.95 -1.38 2.97
C THR A 24 -8.01 -2.35 2.45
N ASN A 25 -9.13 -1.80 2.02
CA ASN A 25 -10.15 -2.49 1.25
C ASN A 25 -10.33 -1.75 -0.09
N ARG A 26 -11.19 -2.25 -0.98
CA ARG A 26 -11.36 -1.64 -2.30
C ARG A 26 -12.08 -0.29 -2.31
N TYR A 27 -12.68 0.18 -1.22
CA TYR A 27 -13.51 1.40 -1.22
C TYR A 27 -12.68 2.69 -1.09
N HIS A 28 -13.31 3.85 -1.34
CA HIS A 28 -12.75 5.21 -1.18
C HIS A 28 -11.73 5.68 -2.21
N GLY A 29 -11.48 4.91 -3.27
CA GLY A 29 -10.68 5.37 -4.40
C GLY A 29 -11.50 5.87 -5.58
N VAL A 30 -10.80 6.25 -6.63
CA VAL A 30 -11.35 6.94 -7.82
C VAL A 30 -11.19 6.16 -9.12
N SER A 31 -10.58 4.98 -9.09
CA SER A 31 -10.38 4.15 -10.28
C SER A 31 -11.72 3.63 -10.82
N ASN A 32 -11.81 3.50 -12.13
CA ASN A 32 -12.99 2.97 -12.82
C ASN A 32 -12.92 1.44 -12.97
N ALA A 33 -13.98 0.84 -13.50
CA ALA A 33 -13.96 -0.57 -13.87
C ALA A 33 -12.79 -0.87 -14.83
N PRO A 34 -12.12 -2.02 -14.71
CA PRO A 34 -12.37 -3.12 -13.76
C PRO A 34 -11.75 -2.93 -12.35
N TYR A 35 -11.07 -1.81 -12.12
CA TYR A 35 -10.28 -1.51 -10.90
C TYR A 35 -11.06 -0.71 -9.85
N ASN A 36 -12.39 -0.86 -9.82
CA ASN A 36 -13.29 0.09 -9.18
C ASN A 36 -12.83 0.57 -7.80
N ASN A 37 -12.79 1.90 -7.67
CA ASN A 37 -12.44 2.67 -6.51
C ASN A 37 -10.94 2.61 -6.16
N LEU A 38 -10.53 1.89 -5.11
CA LEU A 38 -9.18 2.00 -4.53
C LEU A 38 -8.22 0.95 -5.07
N ASN A 39 -7.74 1.16 -6.30
CA ASN A 39 -6.60 0.43 -6.82
C ASN A 39 -5.28 1.13 -6.47
N LEU A 40 -4.34 0.37 -5.91
CA LEU A 40 -3.00 0.81 -5.53
C LEU A 40 -1.90 0.19 -6.41
N ALA A 41 -2.23 -0.59 -7.43
CA ALA A 41 -1.24 -1.22 -8.30
C ALA A 41 -0.86 -0.30 -9.48
N TYR A 42 0.45 -0.06 -9.65
CA TYR A 42 0.96 0.63 -10.85
C TYR A 42 1.18 -0.30 -12.05
N HIS A 43 1.26 -1.61 -11.81
CA HIS A 43 1.62 -2.62 -12.81
C HIS A 43 0.40 -3.30 -13.46
N VAL A 44 -0.79 -2.77 -13.21
CA VAL A 44 -2.03 -3.19 -13.90
C VAL A 44 -2.44 -2.09 -14.86
N ASN A 45 -3.29 -2.40 -15.83
CA ASN A 45 -3.71 -1.46 -16.88
C ASN A 45 -4.73 -0.41 -16.38
N ASP A 46 -4.59 0.08 -15.15
CA ASP A 46 -5.41 1.16 -14.59
C ASP A 46 -4.84 2.52 -14.98
N ASN A 47 -5.67 3.55 -14.86
CA ASN A 47 -5.25 4.92 -15.07
C ASN A 47 -4.24 5.37 -13.99
N LEU A 48 -3.03 5.75 -14.43
CA LEU A 48 -1.94 6.15 -13.54
C LEU A 48 -2.32 7.28 -12.56
N GLU A 49 -3.06 8.27 -13.02
CA GLU A 49 -3.50 9.40 -12.16
C GLU A 49 -4.52 8.96 -11.10
N SER A 50 -5.36 7.98 -11.42
CA SER A 50 -6.29 7.38 -10.46
C SER A 50 -5.53 6.64 -9.37
N VAL A 51 -4.53 5.83 -9.74
CA VAL A 51 -3.67 5.11 -8.79
C VAL A 51 -2.88 6.07 -7.91
N LYS A 52 -2.34 7.17 -8.48
CA LYS A 52 -1.66 8.23 -7.70
C LYS A 52 -2.59 8.86 -6.66
N LYS A 53 -3.82 9.22 -7.05
CA LYS A 53 -4.83 9.77 -6.13
C LYS A 53 -5.20 8.79 -5.03
N ASN A 54 -5.40 7.52 -5.37
CA ASN A 54 -5.70 6.46 -4.39
C ASN A 54 -4.57 6.31 -3.36
N ARG A 55 -3.30 6.32 -3.81
CA ARG A 55 -2.14 6.28 -2.90
C ARG A 55 -2.05 7.53 -2.03
N ALA A 56 -2.26 8.72 -2.61
CA ALA A 56 -2.24 9.97 -1.88
C ALA A 56 -3.31 10.01 -0.78
N TYR A 57 -4.49 9.45 -1.04
CA TYR A 57 -5.56 9.32 -0.03
C TYR A 57 -5.09 8.50 1.18
N ILE A 58 -4.41 7.36 0.98
CA ILE A 58 -3.86 6.55 2.08
C ILE A 58 -2.84 7.35 2.88
N MET A 59 -1.92 8.03 2.18
CA MET A 59 -0.86 8.80 2.82
C MET A 59 -1.43 9.93 3.66
N GLN A 60 -2.33 10.75 3.11
CA GLN A 60 -2.95 11.84 3.83
C GLN A 60 -3.72 11.36 5.07
N LYS A 61 -4.42 10.22 4.96
CA LYS A 61 -5.29 9.75 6.04
C LYS A 61 -4.54 9.09 7.20
N TYR A 62 -3.41 8.42 6.94
CA TYR A 62 -2.74 7.59 7.95
C TYR A 62 -1.26 7.88 8.16
N TYR A 63 -0.60 8.54 7.20
CA TYR A 63 0.86 8.59 7.11
C TYR A 63 1.37 9.93 6.55
N GLU A 64 0.70 11.05 6.83
CA GLU A 64 0.91 12.37 6.20
C GLU A 64 2.39 12.80 6.19
N ASN A 65 3.12 12.49 7.25
CA ASN A 65 4.54 12.85 7.43
C ASN A 65 5.50 11.67 7.22
N LYS A 66 5.10 10.66 6.44
CA LYS A 66 5.92 9.49 6.13
C LYS A 66 6.08 9.34 4.63
N THR A 67 7.12 8.62 4.23
CA THR A 67 7.29 8.18 2.85
C THR A 67 6.84 6.73 2.75
N LEU A 68 5.91 6.43 1.85
CA LEU A 68 5.70 5.04 1.46
C LEU A 68 6.68 4.69 0.37
N LEU A 69 7.42 3.64 0.64
CA LEU A 69 8.14 2.93 -0.40
C LEU A 69 7.10 1.95 -1.05
N TYR A 70 7.28 1.36 -2.25
CA TYR A 70 6.35 0.32 -2.79
C TYR A 70 7.06 -0.83 -3.49
N LEU A 71 7.01 -2.10 -3.06
CA LEU A 71 7.80 -3.17 -3.68
C LEU A 71 7.35 -3.48 -5.11
N ASN A 72 8.29 -3.76 -6.02
CA ASN A 72 7.95 -4.50 -7.25
C ASN A 72 7.80 -5.99 -6.90
N GLN A 73 6.57 -6.46 -6.71
CA GLN A 73 6.33 -7.84 -6.35
C GLN A 73 6.42 -8.73 -7.60
N ILE A 74 7.47 -9.55 -7.66
CA ILE A 74 7.72 -10.51 -8.76
C ILE A 74 7.53 -11.97 -8.33
N HIS A 75 6.81 -12.20 -7.23
CA HIS A 75 6.60 -13.53 -6.63
C HIS A 75 7.90 -14.29 -6.29
N SER A 76 8.99 -13.58 -5.97
CA SER A 76 10.22 -14.21 -5.48
C SER A 76 10.18 -14.46 -3.97
N ASN A 77 11.16 -15.20 -3.47
CA ASN A 77 11.44 -15.38 -2.04
C ASN A 77 12.55 -14.44 -1.52
N THR A 78 12.88 -13.40 -2.29
CA THR A 78 13.95 -12.45 -1.93
C THR A 78 13.48 -11.52 -0.83
N ILE A 79 14.25 -11.43 0.25
CA ILE A 79 13.96 -10.55 1.39
C ILE A 79 14.93 -9.37 1.36
N PHE A 80 14.39 -8.16 1.42
CA PHE A 80 15.17 -6.94 1.55
C PHE A 80 15.13 -6.44 2.99
N THR A 81 16.30 -6.13 3.56
CA THR A 81 16.39 -5.48 4.87
C THR A 81 16.42 -3.96 4.67
N ILE A 82 15.47 -3.25 5.26
CA ILE A 82 15.46 -1.79 5.29
C ILE A 82 16.15 -1.33 6.57
N ARG A 83 17.14 -0.45 6.45
CA ARG A 83 17.81 0.21 7.57
C ARG A 83 17.61 1.71 7.44
N GLU A 84 17.26 2.38 8.52
CA GLU A 84 17.19 3.83 8.57
C GLU A 84 18.62 4.39 8.55
N ASN A 85 19.04 5.01 7.45
CA ASN A 85 20.28 5.77 7.42
C ASN A 85 19.93 7.24 7.71
N ARG A 86 20.46 7.81 8.79
CA ARG A 86 20.15 9.20 9.24
C ARG A 86 20.70 10.30 8.29
N GLY A 87 21.09 9.94 7.08
CA GLY A 87 21.63 10.85 6.08
C GLY A 87 21.18 10.41 4.70
N ILE A 88 20.40 11.30 4.08
CA ILE A 88 20.22 11.48 2.63
C ILE A 88 19.90 10.20 1.82
N LEU A 89 18.65 10.08 1.36
CA LEU A 89 18.29 9.23 0.23
C LEU A 89 18.87 9.85 -1.06
N GLU A 90 20.18 9.74 -1.27
CA GLU A 90 20.82 10.09 -2.54
C GLU A 90 20.64 8.95 -3.55
N SER A 91 20.14 9.38 -4.69
CA SER A 91 19.76 8.69 -5.92
C SER A 91 20.74 7.63 -6.43
N TYR A 92 20.23 6.52 -6.98
CA TYR A 92 20.18 6.21 -8.42
C TYR A 92 19.65 4.76 -8.58
N LEU A 93 18.79 4.55 -9.57
CA LEU A 93 18.16 3.27 -9.98
C LEU A 93 17.09 2.68 -9.03
N LEU A 94 15.84 2.71 -9.50
CA LEU A 94 14.88 1.59 -9.41
C LEU A 94 14.63 0.95 -8.03
N PHE A 95 14.35 1.72 -6.99
CA PHE A 95 14.00 1.13 -5.69
C PHE A 95 12.61 1.54 -5.19
N GLN A 96 11.66 0.84 -5.80
CA GLN A 96 10.29 0.59 -5.38
C GLN A 96 10.27 -0.24 -4.07
N PHE A 97 9.90 0.23 -2.84
CA PHE A 97 9.81 -0.69 -1.64
C PHE A 97 8.83 -0.55 -0.41
N ALA A 98 7.53 -0.87 -0.41
CA ALA A 98 6.77 -1.23 0.81
C ALA A 98 5.95 -2.47 0.56
N PHE A 99 5.85 -3.24 1.62
CA PHE A 99 5.00 -4.38 1.80
C PHE A 99 3.53 -3.93 1.72
N LEU A 100 2.94 -4.08 0.53
CA LEU A 100 1.51 -4.23 0.39
C LEU A 100 1.24 -5.73 0.24
N TYR A 101 0.69 -6.38 1.27
CA TYR A 101 0.05 -7.68 1.10
C TYR A 101 -1.34 -7.39 0.49
N CYS A 102 -1.41 -7.31 -0.84
CA CYS A 102 -2.69 -7.36 -1.53
C CYS A 102 -3.04 -8.84 -1.72
N ILE A 103 -4.08 -9.33 -1.05
CA ILE A 103 -4.67 -10.62 -1.43
C ILE A 103 -5.32 -10.38 -2.79
N GLN A 104 -4.64 -10.80 -3.85
CA GLN A 104 -5.27 -10.95 -5.15
C GLN A 104 -6.28 -12.09 -5.01
N ALA A 105 -7.56 -11.74 -4.82
CA ALA A 105 -8.63 -12.70 -5.00
C ALA A 105 -8.62 -13.09 -6.49
N GLN A 106 -8.03 -14.24 -6.79
CA GLN A 106 -8.10 -14.85 -8.11
C GLN A 106 -9.59 -15.08 -8.40
N LEU A 107 -10.17 -14.30 -9.33
CA LEU A 107 -11.46 -14.66 -9.88
C LEU A 107 -11.24 -15.91 -10.75
N PRO A 108 -12.05 -16.97 -10.57
CA PRO A 108 -11.99 -18.12 -11.47
C PRO A 108 -12.37 -17.68 -12.89
N HIS A 109 -11.73 -18.33 -13.87
CA HIS A 109 -11.91 -18.11 -15.31
C HIS A 109 -13.36 -18.16 -15.76
#